data_AF-A0A3A5ZT92-F1
#
_entry.id   AF-A0A3A5ZT92-F1
#
_cell.length_a   1.000
_cell.length_b   1.000
_cell.length_c   1.000
_cell.angle_alpha   90.00
_cell.angle_beta   90.00
_cell.angle_gamma   90.00
#
_symmetry.space_group_name_H-M   'P 1'
#
loop_
_entity.id
_entity.type
_entity.pdbx_description
1 polymer ?
#
loop_
_entity_poly.entity_id
_entity_poly.type
_entity_poly.pdbx_seq_one_letter_code
_entity_poly.pdbx_strand_id
1 'polypeptide(L)'
;MNRMLILYIFLLLCGTVSAQQTVEWNDLQPLTDDAHRTVYYKKDSKRPLQGKYRIIRGLDEEHVKLSDGMINGDYHRYRDGVLRESGIYVKGKRNGTFTEYYQDGVTPRKETPILQGKIDGTVKTYFRNGKIEIEKEYKQSVENGRERRFANKTGKQIFESHYIDGKKDGEEWEIFEDGRAIRSKTTCHYRNGKLDGSYRVESTWEGKPYITIEGQYTDGEKSGQWIQHNYQDNTQTCTWHGEGGA
;
A
#
# COMPACT_ATOMS: atom_id res chain seq x y z
N MET A 1 -56.68 -43.23 38.45
CA MET A 1 -55.78 -44.02 37.60
C MET A 1 -55.26 -43.10 36.48
N ASN A 2 -53.97 -42.77 36.57
CA ASN A 2 -53.07 -42.07 35.63
C ASN A 2 -53.59 -41.60 34.27
N ARG A 3 -53.23 -40.35 33.89
CA ARG A 3 -52.22 -40.03 32.85
C ARG A 3 -52.25 -38.53 32.52
N MET A 4 -51.24 -37.78 32.96
CA MET A 4 -50.04 -37.39 32.19
C MET A 4 -50.18 -35.96 31.64
N LEU A 5 -49.69 -35.03 32.45
CA LEU A 5 -49.32 -33.66 32.10
C LEU A 5 -48.12 -33.73 31.14
N ILE A 6 -48.27 -33.31 29.88
CA ILE A 6 -47.14 -33.08 28.97
C ILE A 6 -47.18 -31.61 28.58
N LEU A 7 -46.36 -30.83 29.28
CA LEU A 7 -46.11 -29.42 29.00
C LEU A 7 -44.99 -29.34 27.95
N TYR A 8 -45.32 -29.05 26.69
CA TYR A 8 -44.32 -28.74 25.67
C TYR A 8 -43.81 -27.32 25.88
N ILE A 9 -42.63 -27.19 26.49
CA ILE A 9 -41.88 -25.94 26.58
C ILE A 9 -41.16 -25.74 25.24
N PHE A 10 -41.75 -24.93 24.38
CA PHE A 10 -41.14 -24.52 23.11
C PHE A 10 -40.09 -23.45 23.39
N LEU A 11 -38.84 -23.86 23.60
CA LEU A 11 -37.68 -22.96 23.71
C LEU A 11 -37.42 -22.33 22.33
N LEU A 12 -38.02 -21.16 22.10
CA LEU A 12 -37.70 -20.27 21.00
C LEU A 12 -36.27 -19.73 21.19
N LEU A 13 -35.28 -20.49 20.70
CA LEU A 13 -33.96 -19.97 20.35
C LEU A 13 -34.13 -19.11 19.09
N CYS A 14 -34.73 -17.94 19.27
CA CYS A 14 -34.74 -16.89 18.26
C CYS A 14 -33.33 -16.30 18.24
N GLY A 15 -32.42 -16.95 17.49
CA GLY A 15 -31.16 -16.34 17.13
C GLY A 15 -31.49 -14.99 16.48
N THR A 16 -31.16 -13.89 17.15
CA THR A 16 -31.39 -12.57 16.59
C THR A 16 -30.47 -12.44 15.38
N VAL A 17 -31.00 -12.70 14.19
CA VAL A 17 -30.44 -12.14 12.96
C VAL A 17 -30.55 -10.64 13.15
N SER A 18 -29.45 -10.01 13.56
CA SER A 18 -29.37 -8.56 13.62
C SER A 18 -29.52 -8.07 12.19
N ALA A 19 -30.72 -7.59 11.86
CA ALA A 19 -31.01 -6.97 10.58
C ALA A 19 -30.10 -5.76 10.40
N GLN A 20 -29.53 -5.60 9.20
CA GLN A 20 -28.73 -4.43 8.85
C GLN A 20 -29.63 -3.19 8.89
N GLN A 21 -29.24 -2.19 9.68
CA GLN A 21 -29.96 -0.91 9.79
C GLN A 21 -29.39 0.10 8.79
N THR A 22 -30.22 1.02 8.28
CA THR A 22 -29.78 2.09 7.39
C THR A 22 -29.88 3.44 8.09
N VAL A 23 -28.87 4.29 7.92
CA VAL A 23 -28.84 5.64 8.50
C VAL A 23 -28.13 6.62 7.57
N GLU A 24 -28.66 7.83 7.43
CA GLU A 24 -27.97 8.90 6.70
C GLU A 24 -26.86 9.49 7.58
N TRP A 25 -25.73 9.84 6.97
CA TRP A 25 -24.59 10.48 7.67
C TRP A 25 -25.04 11.73 8.43
N ASN A 26 -25.97 12.48 7.84
CA ASN A 26 -26.51 13.69 8.45
C ASN A 26 -27.36 13.43 9.70
N ASP A 27 -27.76 12.19 9.97
CA ASP A 27 -28.48 11.79 11.18
C ASP A 27 -27.54 11.27 12.28
N LEU A 28 -26.24 11.23 12.00
CA LEU A 28 -25.22 10.80 12.94
C LEU A 28 -24.56 11.98 13.66
N GLN A 29 -24.05 11.70 14.86
CA GLN A 29 -23.20 12.57 15.65
C GLN A 29 -21.95 11.77 16.04
N PRO A 30 -20.88 11.78 15.21
CA PRO A 30 -19.61 11.17 15.59
C PRO A 30 -18.93 12.02 16.66
N LEU A 31 -18.52 11.38 17.75
CA LEU A 31 -17.69 11.97 18.81
C LEU A 31 -16.32 11.31 18.82
N THR A 32 -15.31 11.99 19.36
CA THR A 32 -13.98 11.41 19.58
C THR A 32 -13.84 11.04 21.05
N ASP A 33 -13.43 9.81 21.35
CA ASP A 33 -13.15 9.39 22.71
C ASP A 33 -11.71 9.75 23.16
N ASP A 34 -11.40 9.48 24.43
CA ASP A 34 -10.09 9.76 25.04
C ASP A 34 -8.93 9.02 24.37
N ALA A 35 -9.22 7.95 23.61
CA ALA A 35 -8.24 7.18 22.85
C ALA A 35 -8.15 7.62 21.37
N HIS A 36 -8.71 8.80 21.04
CA HIS A 36 -8.79 9.37 19.70
C HIS A 36 -9.51 8.49 18.67
N ARG A 37 -10.55 7.76 19.11
CA ARG A 37 -11.39 6.93 18.24
C ARG A 37 -12.74 7.58 18.00
N THR A 38 -13.27 7.38 16.81
CA THR A 38 -14.63 7.81 16.47
C THR A 38 -15.67 6.89 17.10
N VAL A 39 -16.61 7.50 17.82
CA VAL A 39 -17.78 6.85 18.43
C VAL A 39 -19.04 7.44 17.80
N TYR A 40 -19.83 6.59 17.14
CA TYR A 40 -21.03 6.97 16.41
C TYR A 40 -22.27 6.93 17.31
N TYR A 41 -23.00 8.05 17.33
CA TYR A 41 -24.33 8.19 17.91
C TYR A 41 -25.32 8.56 16.81
N LYS A 42 -26.61 8.24 17.00
CA LYS A 42 -27.68 8.95 16.29
C LYS A 42 -27.87 10.32 16.95
N LYS A 43 -28.18 11.36 16.17
CA LYS A 43 -28.59 12.66 16.71
C LYS A 43 -29.70 12.46 17.76
N ASP A 44 -29.59 13.20 18.85
CA ASP A 44 -30.48 13.17 20.01
C ASP A 44 -30.47 11.85 20.83
N SER A 45 -29.66 10.86 20.43
CA SER A 45 -29.43 9.65 21.22
C SER A 45 -28.27 9.84 22.18
N LYS A 46 -28.48 9.48 23.45
CA LYS A 46 -27.40 9.36 24.45
C LYS A 46 -26.68 8.01 24.41
N ARG A 47 -27.19 7.05 23.62
CA ARG A 47 -26.63 5.70 23.51
C ARG A 47 -25.83 5.57 22.22
N PRO A 48 -24.61 5.03 22.28
CA PRO A 48 -23.81 4.78 21.09
C PRO A 48 -24.46 3.67 20.25
N LEU A 49 -24.22 3.70 18.94
CA LEU A 49 -24.79 2.75 17.99
C LEU A 49 -24.22 1.33 18.18
N GLN A 50 -25.03 0.32 17.89
CA GLN A 50 -24.71 -1.10 18.10
C GLN A 50 -25.27 -1.95 16.96
N GLY A 51 -24.49 -2.90 16.44
CA GLY A 51 -24.93 -3.83 15.39
C GLY A 51 -24.48 -3.43 13.99
N LYS A 52 -25.12 -3.97 12.96
CA LYS A 52 -24.74 -3.75 11.55
C LYS A 52 -25.46 -2.53 10.97
N TYR A 53 -24.70 -1.63 10.35
CA TYR A 53 -25.23 -0.42 9.71
C TYR A 53 -24.79 -0.29 8.25
N ARG A 54 -25.70 0.21 7.41
CA ARG A 54 -25.43 0.90 6.16
C ARG A 54 -25.51 2.40 6.44
N ILE A 55 -24.37 3.08 6.41
CA ILE A 55 -24.28 4.53 6.59
C ILE A 55 -24.19 5.16 5.20
N ILE A 56 -25.15 6.02 4.85
CA ILE A 56 -25.26 6.64 3.53
C ILE A 56 -24.72 8.08 3.59
N ARG A 57 -23.89 8.46 2.62
CA ARG A 57 -23.33 9.82 2.46
C ARG A 57 -23.37 10.22 0.99
N GLY A 58 -24.55 10.59 0.52
CA GLY A 58 -24.77 10.86 -0.90
C GLY A 58 -24.60 9.59 -1.73
N LEU A 59 -23.63 9.59 -2.65
CA LEU A 59 -23.32 8.42 -3.49
C LEU A 59 -22.41 7.39 -2.82
N ASP A 60 -21.79 7.76 -1.69
CA ASP A 60 -20.94 6.86 -0.91
C ASP A 60 -21.78 6.15 0.16
N GLU A 61 -21.59 4.84 0.32
CA GLU A 61 -22.19 4.07 1.41
C GLU A 61 -21.13 3.22 2.13
N GLU A 62 -21.26 3.12 3.45
CA GLU A 62 -20.40 2.28 4.29
C GLU A 62 -21.22 1.20 4.96
N HIS A 63 -20.82 -0.07 4.79
CA HIS A 63 -21.34 -1.18 5.57
C HIS A 63 -20.38 -1.48 6.71
N VAL A 64 -20.85 -1.28 7.93
CA VAL A 64 -20.04 -1.35 9.15
C VAL A 64 -20.71 -2.19 10.22
N LYS A 65 -19.91 -2.82 11.07
CA LYS A 65 -20.37 -3.37 12.36
C LYS A 65 -19.93 -2.43 13.48
N LEU A 66 -20.87 -1.92 14.26
CA LEU A 66 -20.62 -1.05 15.41
C LEU A 66 -20.71 -1.84 16.72
N SER A 67 -19.76 -1.60 17.61
CA SER A 67 -19.74 -2.08 19.01
C SER A 67 -19.34 -0.91 19.90
N ASP A 68 -20.22 -0.54 20.83
CA ASP A 68 -20.11 0.67 21.66
C ASP A 68 -19.87 1.93 20.82
N GLY A 69 -20.58 2.02 19.69
CA GLY A 69 -20.47 3.12 18.75
C GLY A 69 -19.19 3.11 17.93
N MET A 70 -18.25 2.19 18.15
CA MET A 70 -17.02 2.11 17.37
C MET A 70 -17.15 1.04 16.28
N ILE A 71 -16.54 1.27 15.10
CA ILE A 71 -16.44 0.22 14.08
C ILE A 71 -15.61 -0.94 14.63
N ASN A 72 -16.16 -2.15 14.62
CA ASN A 72 -15.56 -3.35 15.19
C ASN A 72 -16.06 -4.60 14.44
N GLY A 73 -15.27 -5.06 13.48
CA GLY A 73 -15.60 -6.12 12.53
C GLY A 73 -15.39 -5.66 11.09
N ASP A 74 -16.11 -6.31 10.18
CA ASP A 74 -16.00 -6.05 8.75
C ASP A 74 -16.40 -4.62 8.38
N TYR A 75 -15.66 -4.06 7.44
CA TYR A 75 -15.89 -2.75 6.85
C TYR A 75 -15.89 -2.88 5.33
N HIS A 76 -16.89 -2.29 4.69
CA HIS A 76 -16.95 -2.16 3.24
C HIS A 76 -17.41 -0.75 2.89
N ARG A 77 -16.76 -0.12 1.92
CA ARG A 77 -17.15 1.17 1.37
C ARG A 77 -17.47 1.01 -0.11
N TYR A 78 -18.61 1.55 -0.50
CA TYR A 78 -19.08 1.55 -1.88
C TYR A 78 -19.26 2.99 -2.36
N ARG A 79 -19.16 3.18 -3.67
CA ARG A 79 -19.55 4.39 -4.37
C ARG A 79 -20.41 4.01 -5.56
N ASP A 80 -21.60 4.57 -5.65
CA ASP A 80 -22.60 4.23 -6.68
C ASP A 80 -22.90 2.71 -6.70
N GLY A 81 -22.96 2.08 -5.52
CA GLY A 81 -23.17 0.65 -5.35
C GLY A 81 -21.97 -0.24 -5.73
N VAL A 82 -20.85 0.34 -6.18
CA VAL A 82 -19.64 -0.42 -6.54
C VAL A 82 -18.65 -0.41 -5.38
N LEU A 83 -18.14 -1.58 -5.00
CA LEU A 83 -17.16 -1.74 -3.92
C LEU A 83 -15.87 -0.94 -4.24
N ARG A 84 -15.41 -0.14 -3.28
CA ARG A 84 -14.20 0.69 -3.41
C ARG A 84 -13.13 0.34 -2.39
N GLU A 85 -13.53 -0.08 -1.20
CA GLU A 85 -12.60 -0.46 -0.14
C GLU A 85 -13.23 -1.53 0.75
N SER A 86 -12.43 -2.48 1.22
CA SER A 86 -12.82 -3.45 2.24
C SER A 86 -11.70 -3.62 3.26
N GLY A 87 -12.05 -4.08 4.46
CA GLY A 87 -11.10 -4.36 5.52
C GLY A 87 -11.78 -4.72 6.83
N ILE A 88 -11.00 -4.78 7.90
CA ILE A 88 -11.49 -5.09 9.25
C ILE A 88 -11.09 -3.97 10.21
N TYR A 89 -11.99 -3.61 11.10
CA TYR A 89 -11.69 -2.75 12.24
C TYR A 89 -11.72 -3.55 13.54
N VAL A 90 -10.84 -3.20 14.47
CA VAL A 90 -10.88 -3.68 15.86
C VAL A 90 -10.94 -2.46 16.76
N LYS A 91 -12.05 -2.33 17.51
CA LYS A 91 -12.30 -1.22 18.45
C LYS A 91 -11.97 0.16 17.85
N GLY A 92 -12.53 0.46 16.67
CA GLY A 92 -12.40 1.74 15.98
C GLY A 92 -11.09 1.94 15.20
N LYS A 93 -10.16 0.98 15.22
CA LYS A 93 -8.89 1.06 14.47
C LYS A 93 -8.85 0.04 13.35
N ARG A 94 -8.33 0.44 12.19
CA ARG A 94 -8.04 -0.47 11.06
C ARG A 94 -7.10 -1.59 11.54
N ASN A 95 -7.39 -2.84 11.16
CA ASN A 95 -6.60 -4.00 11.56
C ASN A 95 -6.75 -5.14 10.54
N GLY A 96 -5.65 -5.75 10.10
CA GLY A 96 -5.61 -6.65 8.95
C GLY A 96 -5.38 -5.92 7.63
N THR A 97 -5.60 -6.60 6.51
CA THR A 97 -5.41 -6.01 5.18
C THR A 97 -6.60 -5.16 4.78
N PHE A 98 -6.33 -3.91 4.40
CA PHE A 98 -7.28 -3.06 3.69
C PHE A 98 -7.05 -3.16 2.19
N THR A 99 -8.10 -3.47 1.45
CA THR A 99 -8.05 -3.63 0.00
C THR A 99 -8.86 -2.52 -0.65
N GLU A 100 -8.22 -1.69 -1.46
CA GLU A 100 -8.87 -0.73 -2.35
C GLU A 100 -9.07 -1.37 -3.72
N TYR A 101 -10.21 -1.12 -4.38
CA TYR A 101 -10.56 -1.72 -5.66
C TYR A 101 -10.60 -0.69 -6.80
N TYR A 102 -10.41 -1.16 -8.02
CA TYR A 102 -10.60 -0.37 -9.23
C TYR A 102 -12.09 -0.06 -9.50
N GLN A 103 -12.33 0.68 -10.59
CA GLN A 103 -13.67 1.10 -11.00
C GLN A 103 -14.64 -0.06 -11.22
N ASP A 104 -14.14 -1.24 -11.57
CA ASP A 104 -14.91 -2.48 -11.73
C ASP A 104 -15.46 -3.06 -10.41
N GLY A 105 -14.92 -2.64 -9.27
CA GLY A 105 -15.28 -3.14 -7.94
C GLY A 105 -14.81 -4.56 -7.64
N VAL A 106 -13.97 -5.14 -8.50
CA VAL A 106 -13.51 -6.53 -8.40
C VAL A 106 -11.99 -6.61 -8.36
N THR A 107 -11.29 -5.85 -9.21
CA THR A 107 -9.83 -5.91 -9.29
C THR A 107 -9.22 -5.09 -8.16
N PRO A 108 -8.40 -5.69 -7.27
CA PRO A 108 -7.64 -4.93 -6.29
C PRO A 108 -6.77 -3.89 -6.99
N ARG A 109 -6.77 -2.67 -6.46
CA ARG A 109 -5.87 -1.59 -6.83
C ARG A 109 -4.71 -1.49 -5.85
N LYS A 110 -4.99 -1.67 -4.56
CA LYS A 110 -4.01 -1.58 -3.48
C LYS A 110 -4.40 -2.46 -2.31
N GLU A 111 -3.42 -3.15 -1.74
CA GLU A 111 -3.55 -3.89 -0.49
C GLU A 111 -2.59 -3.29 0.53
N THR A 112 -3.11 -2.92 1.69
CA THR A 112 -2.36 -2.27 2.76
C THR A 112 -2.49 -3.12 4.04
N PRO A 113 -1.46 -3.86 4.45
CA PRO A 113 -1.49 -4.57 5.73
C PRO A 113 -1.38 -3.56 6.87
N ILE A 114 -2.36 -3.58 7.78
CA ILE A 114 -2.45 -2.64 8.88
C ILE A 114 -2.53 -3.40 10.21
N LEU A 115 -1.71 -3.01 11.17
CA LEU A 115 -1.77 -3.50 12.54
C LEU A 115 -2.05 -2.33 13.49
N GLN A 116 -3.17 -2.39 14.22
CA GLN A 116 -3.58 -1.37 15.19
C GLN A 116 -3.57 0.07 14.64
N GLY A 117 -3.99 0.24 13.38
CA GLY A 117 -4.06 1.54 12.71
C GLY A 117 -2.76 2.02 12.03
N LYS A 118 -1.67 1.23 12.08
CA LYS A 118 -0.41 1.54 11.38
C LYS A 118 -0.11 0.53 10.29
N ILE A 119 0.52 0.94 9.21
CA ILE A 119 0.93 0.03 8.13
C ILE A 119 2.05 -0.86 8.66
N ASP A 120 1.90 -2.18 8.57
CA ASP A 120 2.88 -3.14 9.07
C ASP A 120 2.89 -4.37 8.16
N GLY A 121 3.91 -4.48 7.32
CA GLY A 121 4.03 -5.48 6.25
C GLY A 121 4.20 -4.87 4.86
N THR A 122 4.05 -5.71 3.83
CA THR A 122 4.22 -5.30 2.43
C THR A 122 2.93 -4.71 1.85
N VAL A 123 2.95 -3.42 1.55
CA VAL A 123 1.92 -2.77 0.73
C VAL A 123 2.10 -3.21 -0.72
N LYS A 124 1.01 -3.56 -1.38
CA LYS A 124 1.00 -3.94 -2.79
C LYS A 124 0.10 -3.03 -3.59
N THR A 125 0.54 -2.57 -4.75
CA THR A 125 -0.34 -2.00 -5.78
C THR A 125 -0.38 -2.90 -6.99
N TYR A 126 -1.48 -2.83 -7.72
CA TYR A 126 -1.74 -3.69 -8.86
C TYR A 126 -2.11 -2.83 -10.06
N PHE A 127 -1.71 -3.26 -11.25
CA PHE A 127 -2.23 -2.74 -12.51
C PHE A 127 -3.67 -3.20 -12.73
N ARG A 128 -4.39 -2.54 -13.66
CA ARG A 128 -5.75 -2.93 -14.05
C ARG A 128 -5.87 -4.35 -14.63
N ASN A 129 -4.77 -4.96 -15.06
CA ASN A 129 -4.73 -6.35 -15.52
C ASN A 129 -4.53 -7.36 -14.37
N GLY A 130 -4.51 -6.90 -13.12
CA GLY A 130 -4.30 -7.72 -11.92
C GLY A 130 -2.84 -8.07 -11.62
N LYS A 131 -1.88 -7.70 -12.47
CA LYS A 131 -0.44 -7.89 -12.18
C LYS A 131 0.01 -6.88 -11.11
N ILE A 132 0.95 -7.28 -10.28
CA ILE A 132 1.58 -6.39 -9.30
C ILE A 132 2.31 -5.26 -10.04
N GLU A 133 2.15 -4.04 -9.54
CA GLU A 133 2.83 -2.82 -10.00
C GLU A 133 3.94 -2.43 -9.03
N ILE A 134 3.65 -2.39 -7.73
CA ILE A 134 4.60 -2.05 -6.67
C ILE A 134 4.43 -3.02 -5.49
N GLU A 135 5.53 -3.47 -4.91
CA GLU A 135 5.58 -4.00 -3.54
C GLU A 135 6.50 -3.10 -2.71
N LYS A 136 6.04 -2.65 -1.53
CA LYS A 136 6.85 -1.83 -0.63
C LYS A 136 6.66 -2.23 0.82
N GLU A 137 7.76 -2.48 1.51
CA GLU A 137 7.77 -2.97 2.88
C GLU A 137 7.75 -1.81 3.91
N TYR A 138 6.87 -1.95 4.91
CA TYR A 138 6.70 -0.99 5.99
C TYR A 138 6.74 -1.69 7.35
N LYS A 139 7.24 -0.98 8.35
CA LYS A 139 7.16 -1.32 9.76
C LYS A 139 6.61 -0.11 10.51
N GLN A 140 5.48 -0.26 11.19
CA GLN A 140 4.87 0.82 11.97
C GLN A 140 4.68 2.14 11.17
N SER A 141 4.24 2.02 9.93
CA SER A 141 4.04 3.10 8.94
C SER A 141 5.32 3.78 8.43
N VAL A 142 6.50 3.24 8.72
CA VAL A 142 7.80 3.71 8.21
C VAL A 142 8.33 2.71 7.19
N GLU A 143 8.86 3.19 6.07
CA GLU A 143 9.46 2.34 5.04
C GLU A 143 10.68 1.61 5.62
N ASN A 144 10.66 0.28 5.58
CA ASN A 144 11.70 -0.55 6.18
C ASN A 144 11.72 -1.91 5.50
N GLY A 145 12.75 -2.14 4.69
CA GLY A 145 12.85 -3.30 3.79
C GLY A 145 12.86 -2.88 2.32
N ARG A 146 12.40 -3.78 1.44
CA ARG A 146 12.50 -3.57 -0.02
C ARG A 146 11.32 -2.80 -0.61
N GLU A 147 11.62 -2.04 -1.66
CA GLU A 147 10.66 -1.57 -2.67
C GLU A 147 10.98 -2.23 -4.01
N ARG A 148 9.99 -2.82 -4.66
CA ARG A 148 10.10 -3.47 -5.97
C ARG A 148 9.02 -2.94 -6.89
N ARG A 149 9.36 -2.59 -8.14
CA ARG A 149 8.39 -2.18 -9.16
C ARG A 149 8.48 -3.05 -10.39
N PHE A 150 7.35 -3.23 -11.07
CA PHE A 150 7.19 -4.19 -12.16
C PHE A 150 6.62 -3.52 -13.41
N ALA A 151 7.02 -4.00 -14.58
CA ALA A 151 6.52 -3.50 -15.85
C ALA A 151 5.09 -4.02 -16.14
N ASN A 152 4.16 -3.12 -16.46
CA ASN A 152 2.75 -3.46 -16.72
C ASN A 152 2.55 -4.59 -17.75
N LYS A 153 3.26 -4.51 -18.89
CA LYS A 153 3.08 -5.47 -19.99
C LYS A 153 3.57 -6.86 -19.62
N THR A 154 4.77 -6.97 -19.08
CA THR A 154 5.45 -8.26 -18.89
C THR A 154 5.32 -8.81 -17.48
N GLY A 155 5.15 -7.95 -16.47
CA GLY A 155 5.26 -8.31 -15.05
C GLY A 155 6.72 -8.49 -14.58
N LYS A 156 7.71 -8.17 -15.41
CA LYS A 156 9.12 -8.25 -15.02
C LYS A 156 9.46 -7.12 -14.06
N GLN A 157 10.29 -7.41 -13.06
CA GLN A 157 10.82 -6.39 -12.16
C GLN A 157 11.73 -5.44 -12.94
N ILE A 158 11.52 -4.14 -12.74
CA ILE A 158 12.27 -3.06 -13.39
C ILE A 158 12.90 -2.11 -12.38
N PHE A 159 12.67 -2.31 -11.09
CA PHE A 159 13.23 -1.48 -10.04
C PHE A 159 13.36 -2.29 -8.75
N GLU A 160 14.46 -2.09 -8.03
CA GLU A 160 14.59 -2.45 -6.62
C GLU A 160 15.32 -1.36 -5.86
N SER A 161 14.89 -1.11 -4.62
CA SER A 161 15.58 -0.26 -3.66
C SER A 161 15.37 -0.81 -2.25
N HIS A 162 16.25 -0.45 -1.32
CA HIS A 162 16.17 -0.88 0.07
C HIS A 162 16.13 0.32 1.01
N TYR A 163 15.31 0.22 2.06
CA TYR A 163 15.07 1.29 3.02
C TYR A 163 15.32 0.81 4.45
N ILE A 164 15.93 1.67 5.25
CA ILE A 164 16.05 1.52 6.71
C ILE A 164 15.50 2.81 7.33
N ASP A 165 14.47 2.67 8.17
CA ASP A 165 13.82 3.77 8.89
C ASP A 165 13.48 4.98 8.00
N GLY A 166 12.89 4.70 6.83
CA GLY A 166 12.44 5.71 5.88
C GLY A 166 13.53 6.28 4.96
N LYS A 167 14.77 5.79 5.05
CA LYS A 167 15.90 6.28 4.24
C LYS A 167 16.41 5.16 3.34
N LYS A 168 16.73 5.49 2.08
CA LYS A 168 17.42 4.54 1.18
C LYS A 168 18.76 4.13 1.79
N ASP A 169 19.03 2.84 1.82
CA ASP A 169 20.27 2.29 2.35
C ASP A 169 20.57 0.95 1.67
N GLY A 170 21.69 0.87 0.95
CA GLY A 170 22.06 -0.27 0.12
C GLY A 170 21.99 0.00 -1.38
N GLU A 171 22.00 -1.07 -2.17
CA GLU A 171 21.93 -1.00 -3.63
C GLU A 171 20.51 -0.65 -4.10
N GLU A 172 20.43 0.23 -5.09
CA GLU A 172 19.25 0.52 -5.88
C GLU A 172 19.58 0.30 -7.36
N TRP A 173 18.67 -0.35 -8.07
CA TRP A 173 18.77 -0.45 -9.52
C TRP A 173 17.44 -0.19 -10.21
N GLU A 174 17.52 0.34 -11.41
CA GLU A 174 16.37 0.62 -12.27
C GLU A 174 16.67 0.19 -13.72
N ILE A 175 15.67 -0.36 -14.38
CA ILE A 175 15.66 -0.69 -15.80
C ILE A 175 14.71 0.27 -16.49
N PHE A 176 15.26 1.02 -17.45
CA PHE A 176 14.50 1.83 -18.39
C PHE A 176 14.50 1.15 -19.76
N GLU A 177 13.33 1.06 -20.40
CA GLU A 177 13.15 0.55 -21.76
C GLU A 177 12.23 1.50 -22.53
N ASP A 178 12.70 2.04 -23.66
CA ASP A 178 11.92 2.98 -24.51
C ASP A 178 10.91 2.27 -25.43
N GLY A 179 10.94 0.94 -25.44
CA GLY A 179 10.09 0.08 -26.27
C GLY A 179 10.44 0.07 -27.76
N ARG A 180 11.58 0.64 -28.16
CA ARG A 180 12.06 0.67 -29.55
C ARG A 180 13.45 0.07 -29.67
N ALA A 181 14.44 0.70 -29.06
CA ALA A 181 15.84 0.35 -29.27
C ALA A 181 16.71 0.51 -28.03
N ILE A 182 16.38 1.45 -27.13
CA ILE A 182 17.20 1.71 -25.96
C ILE A 182 16.68 0.94 -24.75
N ARG A 183 17.62 0.25 -24.11
CA ARG A 183 17.45 -0.33 -22.79
C ARG A 183 18.62 0.07 -21.92
N SER A 184 18.36 0.62 -20.74
CA SER A 184 19.37 1.02 -19.77
C SER A 184 19.12 0.39 -18.41
N LYS A 185 20.17 -0.12 -17.77
CA LYS A 185 20.17 -0.46 -16.35
C LYS A 185 21.06 0.52 -15.60
N THR A 186 20.49 1.21 -14.63
CA THR A 186 21.22 2.04 -13.67
C THR A 186 21.33 1.26 -12.37
N THR A 187 22.52 1.24 -11.75
CA THR A 187 22.78 0.67 -10.43
C THR A 187 23.53 1.71 -9.61
N CYS A 188 23.10 1.96 -8.38
CA CYS A 188 23.71 2.94 -7.49
C CYS A 188 23.59 2.49 -6.03
N HIS A 189 24.42 3.05 -5.15
CA HIS A 189 24.41 2.71 -3.73
C HIS A 189 24.04 3.92 -2.89
N TYR A 190 23.25 3.67 -1.85
CA TYR A 190 22.87 4.67 -0.87
C TYR A 190 23.36 4.30 0.52
N ARG A 191 23.67 5.31 1.31
CA ARG A 191 23.86 5.21 2.76
C ARG A 191 23.09 6.34 3.41
N ASN A 192 22.21 6.02 4.36
CA ASN A 192 21.40 7.02 5.08
C ASN A 192 20.67 8.03 4.17
N GLY A 193 20.20 7.59 3.01
CA GLY A 193 19.44 8.39 2.05
C GLY A 193 20.28 9.22 1.07
N LYS A 194 21.61 9.15 1.12
CA LYS A 194 22.51 9.83 0.17
C LYS A 194 23.20 8.81 -0.72
N LEU A 195 23.53 9.20 -1.96
CA LEU A 195 24.36 8.37 -2.83
C LEU A 195 25.77 8.24 -2.21
N ASP A 196 26.19 7.00 -1.95
CA ASP A 196 27.45 6.68 -1.28
C ASP A 196 27.86 5.28 -1.75
N GLY A 197 28.92 5.22 -2.56
CA GLY A 197 29.41 4.01 -3.20
C GLY A 197 29.29 4.02 -4.72
N SER A 198 29.25 2.82 -5.31
CA SER A 198 29.40 2.66 -6.76
C SER A 198 28.16 3.10 -7.52
N TYR A 199 28.39 3.70 -8.67
CA TYR A 199 27.39 4.07 -9.65
C TYR A 199 27.75 3.45 -11.00
N ARG A 200 26.77 2.85 -11.67
CA ARG A 200 26.94 2.26 -12.99
C ARG A 200 25.68 2.40 -13.84
N VAL A 201 25.85 2.80 -15.08
CA VAL A 201 24.82 2.74 -16.13
C VAL A 201 25.32 1.84 -17.23
N GLU A 202 24.48 0.92 -17.66
CA GLU A 202 24.72 0.05 -18.81
C GLU A 202 23.57 0.21 -19.79
N SER A 203 23.85 0.76 -20.96
CA SER A 203 22.84 0.98 -22.00
C SER A 203 23.15 0.16 -23.24
N THR A 204 22.10 -0.41 -23.82
CA THR A 204 22.13 -1.11 -25.10
C THR A 204 21.24 -0.42 -26.12
N TRP A 205 21.66 -0.43 -27.38
CA TRP A 205 20.88 0.02 -28.53
C TRP A 205 20.66 -1.19 -29.46
N GLU A 206 19.40 -1.53 -29.72
CA GLU A 206 19.00 -2.73 -30.48
C GLU A 206 19.64 -4.03 -29.95
N GLY A 207 19.81 -4.11 -28.62
CA GLY A 207 20.42 -5.26 -27.94
C GLY A 207 21.95 -5.32 -27.98
N LYS A 208 22.62 -4.37 -28.65
CA LYS A 208 24.09 -4.25 -28.66
C LYS A 208 24.55 -3.23 -27.61
N PRO A 209 25.72 -3.40 -26.97
CA PRO A 209 26.28 -2.39 -26.08
C PRO A 209 26.32 -1.02 -26.76
N TYR A 210 25.84 0.00 -26.06
CA TYR A 210 25.78 1.37 -26.56
C TYR A 210 26.67 2.29 -25.73
N ILE A 211 26.39 2.39 -24.43
CA ILE A 211 27.14 3.25 -23.50
C ILE A 211 27.26 2.54 -22.16
N THR A 212 28.43 2.59 -21.55
CA THR A 212 28.61 2.36 -20.11
C THR A 212 29.12 3.62 -19.44
N ILE A 213 28.63 3.88 -18.22
CA ILE A 213 29.11 4.95 -17.35
C ILE A 213 29.36 4.33 -15.99
N GLU A 214 30.53 4.53 -15.41
CA GLU A 214 30.86 4.07 -14.07
C GLU A 214 31.62 5.12 -13.27
N GLY A 215 31.40 5.12 -11.96
CA GLY A 215 32.02 6.06 -11.05
C GLY A 215 31.62 5.79 -9.61
N GLN A 216 31.98 6.72 -8.73
CA GLN A 216 31.68 6.63 -7.30
C GLN A 216 31.02 7.92 -6.81
N TYR A 217 30.13 7.78 -5.83
CA TYR A 217 29.62 8.87 -5.03
C TYR A 217 30.16 8.78 -3.61
N THR A 218 30.44 9.94 -3.01
CA THR A 218 30.74 10.09 -1.58
C THR A 218 29.84 11.19 -1.03
N ASP A 219 29.03 10.87 -0.01
CA ASP A 219 28.09 11.80 0.64
C ASP A 219 27.16 12.59 -0.32
N GLY A 220 26.76 11.97 -1.43
CA GLY A 220 25.90 12.56 -2.45
C GLY A 220 26.62 13.27 -3.60
N GLU A 221 27.94 13.41 -3.53
CA GLU A 221 28.74 14.08 -4.57
C GLU A 221 29.56 13.07 -5.40
N LYS A 222 29.74 13.37 -6.68
CA LYS A 222 30.64 12.57 -7.54
C LYS A 222 32.05 12.63 -6.98
N SER A 223 32.71 11.49 -6.88
CA SER A 223 34.05 11.37 -6.33
C SER A 223 34.92 10.43 -7.17
N GLY A 224 36.21 10.71 -7.20
CA GLY A 224 37.21 9.91 -7.90
C GLY A 224 37.03 9.91 -9.41
N GLN A 225 37.42 8.79 -10.03
CA GLN A 225 37.40 8.62 -11.46
C GLN A 225 36.00 8.23 -11.96
N TRP A 226 35.58 8.91 -13.03
CA TRP A 226 34.38 8.61 -13.78
C TRP A 226 34.77 8.22 -15.20
N ILE A 227 34.30 7.06 -15.64
CA ILE A 227 34.61 6.51 -16.95
C ILE A 227 33.30 6.39 -17.72
N GLN A 228 33.30 6.90 -18.95
CA GLN A 228 32.24 6.66 -19.91
C GLN A 228 32.85 6.01 -21.15
N HIS A 229 32.30 4.87 -21.58
CA HIS A 229 32.67 4.20 -22.83
C HIS A 229 31.49 4.28 -23.79
N ASN A 230 31.71 4.88 -24.96
CA ASN A 230 30.79 4.83 -26.09
C ASN A 230 31.22 3.72 -27.06
N TYR A 231 30.36 2.73 -27.26
CA TYR A 231 30.65 1.56 -28.09
C TYR A 231 30.41 1.81 -29.58
N GLN A 232 29.76 2.91 -29.97
CA GLN A 232 29.51 3.21 -31.39
C GLN A 232 30.76 3.69 -32.12
N ASP A 233 31.56 4.52 -31.45
CA ASP A 233 32.82 5.05 -31.95
C ASP A 233 34.05 4.47 -31.22
N ASN A 234 33.81 3.56 -30.28
CA ASN A 234 34.81 2.94 -29.41
C ASN A 234 35.68 3.96 -28.66
N THR A 235 35.06 5.07 -28.23
CA THR A 235 35.73 6.11 -27.45
C THR A 235 35.51 5.92 -25.95
N GLN A 236 36.51 6.30 -25.16
CA GLN A 236 36.42 6.34 -23.71
C GLN A 236 36.78 7.73 -23.22
N THR A 237 35.93 8.31 -22.36
CA THR A 237 36.23 9.54 -21.64
C THR A 237 36.43 9.22 -20.16
N CYS A 238 37.36 9.96 -19.56
CA CYS A 238 37.70 9.86 -18.15
C CYS A 238 37.63 11.26 -17.54
N THR A 239 36.83 11.43 -16.49
CA THR A 239 36.77 12.68 -15.72
C THR A 239 37.06 12.41 -14.26
N TRP A 240 37.75 13.34 -13.60
CA TRP A 240 38.05 13.26 -12.17
C TRP A 240 37.19 14.25 -11.39
N HIS A 241 36.66 13.82 -10.25
CA HIS A 241 35.86 14.65 -9.36
C HIS A 241 36.43 14.59 -7.92
N GLY A 242 36.80 15.74 -7.35
CA GLY A 242 37.39 15.87 -6.00
C GLY A 242 38.66 16.73 -5.97
N GLU A 243 39.16 17.05 -4.78
CA GLU A 243 40.44 17.77 -4.61
C GLU A 243 41.62 16.85 -5.01
N GLY A 244 42.37 17.25 -6.04
CA GLY A 244 43.55 16.51 -6.53
C GLY A 244 43.53 16.11 -8.01
N GLY A 245 42.64 16.65 -8.84
CA GLY A 245 42.75 16.51 -10.30
C GLY A 245 43.96 17.30 -10.83
N ALA A 246 44.95 16.58 -11.37
CA ALA A 246 46.14 17.11 -12.01
C ALA A 246 45.84 17.92 -13.29
#